data_AF-A0A2Z6R5X8-F1
#
_entry.id   AF-A0A2Z6R5X8-F1
#
_cell.length_a   1.000
_cell.length_b   1.000
_cell.length_c   1.000
_cell.angle_alpha   90.00
_cell.angle_beta   90.00
_cell.angle_gamma   90.00
#
_symmetry.space_group_name_H-M   'P 1'
#
loop_
_entity.id
_entity.type
_entity.pdbx_description
1 polymer ?
#
loop_
_entity_poly.entity_id
_entity_poly.type
_entity_poly.pdbx_seq_one_letter_code
_entity_poly.pdbx_strand_id
1 'polypeptide(L)'
;MSRKESYTENELKVFECADFKKIFSTLSVTECSFPKLHSWWYHAVAAIRKYRALNSLLTETYETLHKYYVKNPYHSSNRKEVMKQIVNAVKRKELTPSDRKLIYRKTTGFGKFLWELSLDAIDTKIKSLKKSNNLPHENIIEGLS
;
A
#
# COMPACT_ATOMS: atom_id res chain seq x y z
N MET A 1 -2.04 20.10 -0.40
CA MET A 1 -3.01 19.67 0.62
C MET A 1 -2.26 19.09 1.82
N SER A 2 -2.41 19.69 3.01
CA SER A 2 -1.92 19.08 4.26
C SER A 2 -2.89 17.98 4.68
N ARG A 3 -2.38 16.77 4.98
CA ARG A 3 -3.22 15.67 5.43
C ARG A 3 -3.51 15.81 6.91
N LYS A 4 -4.74 15.50 7.32
CA LYS A 4 -5.13 15.52 8.73
C LYS A 4 -4.62 14.25 9.41
N GLU A 5 -3.84 14.43 10.47
CA GLU A 5 -3.15 13.35 11.19
C GLU A 5 -4.01 12.75 12.32
N SER A 6 -5.04 13.47 12.78
CA SER A 6 -5.96 13.01 13.82
C SER A 6 -7.28 13.76 13.77
N TYR A 7 -8.34 13.13 14.28
CA TYR A 7 -9.65 13.73 14.44
C TYR A 7 -9.94 13.99 15.92
N THR A 8 -10.62 15.10 16.22
CA THR A 8 -11.07 15.41 17.58
C THR A 8 -12.38 14.69 17.87
N GLU A 9 -12.68 14.34 19.12
CA GLU A 9 -13.92 13.62 19.48
C GLU A 9 -15.19 14.39 19.05
N ASN A 10 -15.16 15.72 19.09
CA ASN A 10 -16.28 16.55 18.61
C ASN A 10 -16.51 16.38 17.10
N GLU A 11 -15.46 16.17 16.32
CA GLU A 11 -15.57 15.92 14.88
C GLU A 11 -16.09 14.50 14.62
N LEU A 12 -15.67 13.53 15.43
CA LEU A 12 -16.19 12.15 15.36
C LEU A 12 -17.68 12.08 15.72
N LYS A 13 -18.14 12.87 16.70
CA LYS A 13 -19.57 12.99 17.04
C LYS A 13 -20.41 13.53 15.88
N VAL A 14 -19.86 14.41 15.04
CA VAL A 14 -20.54 14.89 13.83
C VAL A 14 -20.71 13.74 12.81
N PHE A 15 -19.73 12.84 12.69
CA PHE A 15 -19.85 11.65 11.83
C PHE A 15 -20.84 10.61 12.37
N GLU A 16 -21.02 10.53 13.69
CA GLU A 16 -22.03 9.67 14.34
C GLU A 16 -23.44 10.27 14.33
N CYS A 17 -23.63 11.49 13.78
CA CYS A 17 -24.89 12.20 13.86
C CYS A 17 -26.03 11.43 13.17
N ALA A 18 -27.04 11.09 13.96
CA ALA A 18 -28.22 10.32 13.54
C ALA A 18 -29.02 10.99 12.41
N ASP A 19 -28.87 12.31 12.23
CA ASP A 19 -29.55 13.07 11.18
C ASP A 19 -29.17 12.61 9.78
N PHE A 20 -27.92 12.20 9.57
CA PHE A 20 -27.48 11.69 8.28
C PHE A 20 -28.12 10.32 7.98
N LYS A 21 -28.33 9.48 9.01
CA LYS A 21 -29.07 8.20 8.89
C LYS A 21 -30.48 8.43 8.42
N LYS A 22 -31.15 9.40 9.02
CA LYS A 22 -32.52 9.77 8.67
C LYS A 22 -32.60 10.25 7.22
N ILE A 23 -31.73 11.17 6.83
CA ILE A 23 -31.69 11.71 5.45
C ILE A 23 -31.41 10.62 4.42
N PHE A 24 -30.42 9.75 4.66
CA PHE A 24 -30.08 8.68 3.72
C PHE A 24 -31.10 7.55 3.73
N SER A 25 -31.75 7.24 4.84
CA SER A 25 -32.84 6.25 4.87
C SER A 25 -34.03 6.67 4.01
N THR A 26 -34.34 7.97 3.94
CA THR A 26 -35.36 8.48 3.00
C THR A 26 -34.93 8.42 1.54
N LEU A 27 -33.63 8.47 1.26
CA LEU A 27 -33.09 8.48 -0.11
C LEU A 27 -32.69 7.08 -0.62
N SER A 28 -32.42 6.14 0.28
CA SER A 28 -31.97 4.79 -0.03
C SER A 28 -33.03 3.79 0.38
N VAL A 29 -33.74 3.25 -0.61
CA VAL A 29 -34.71 2.15 -0.44
C VAL A 29 -34.05 0.88 0.11
N THR A 30 -32.73 0.74 -0.03
CA THR A 30 -31.97 -0.46 0.31
C THR A 30 -31.17 -0.36 1.61
N GLU A 31 -31.49 0.58 2.50
CA GLU A 31 -30.82 0.77 3.81
C GLU A 31 -29.27 0.73 3.74
N CYS A 32 -28.67 1.44 2.78
CA CYS A 32 -27.21 1.39 2.56
C CYS A 32 -26.67 -0.02 2.23
N SER A 33 -27.35 -0.78 1.38
CA SER A 33 -26.88 -2.10 0.89
C SER A 33 -25.54 -2.10 0.15
N PHE A 34 -24.98 -0.93 -0.17
CA PHE A 34 -23.67 -0.81 -0.78
C PHE A 34 -22.57 -1.15 0.24
N PRO A 35 -21.76 -2.20 0.02
CA PRO A 35 -20.76 -2.64 1.01
C PRO A 35 -19.76 -1.56 1.40
N LYS A 36 -19.38 -0.68 0.45
CA LYS A 36 -18.50 0.46 0.69
C LYS A 36 -19.15 1.50 1.60
N LEU A 37 -20.42 1.81 1.37
CA LEU A 37 -21.18 2.78 2.17
C LEU A 37 -21.45 2.22 3.56
N HIS A 38 -21.83 0.94 3.66
CA HIS A 38 -22.02 0.23 4.91
C HIS A 38 -20.74 0.20 5.75
N SER A 39 -19.62 -0.18 5.16
CA SER A 39 -18.32 -0.20 5.85
C SER A 39 -17.90 1.19 6.33
N TRP A 40 -18.07 2.21 5.49
CA TRP A 40 -17.81 3.59 5.89
C TRP A 40 -18.72 4.03 7.04
N TRP A 41 -20.00 3.68 7.00
CA TRP A 41 -20.95 4.06 8.05
C TRP A 41 -20.63 3.41 9.40
N TYR A 42 -20.61 2.08 9.42
CA TYR A 42 -20.59 1.32 10.67
C TYR A 42 -19.18 1.17 11.22
N HIS A 43 -18.16 1.30 10.38
CA HIS A 43 -16.80 1.00 10.77
C HIS A 43 -15.83 2.17 10.63
N ALA A 44 -16.15 3.28 9.93
CA ALA A 44 -15.18 4.38 9.81
C ALA A 44 -14.85 5.02 11.15
N VAL A 45 -15.84 5.35 11.98
CA VAL A 45 -15.57 5.99 13.29
C VAL A 45 -14.81 5.04 14.22
N ALA A 46 -15.21 3.77 14.26
CA ALA A 46 -14.49 2.75 15.01
C ALA A 46 -13.03 2.59 14.53
N ALA A 47 -12.80 2.60 13.22
CA ALA A 47 -11.47 2.55 12.63
C ALA A 47 -10.66 3.82 12.95
N ILE A 48 -11.25 5.02 12.89
CA ILE A 48 -10.56 6.26 13.26
C ILE A 48 -10.20 6.26 14.75
N ARG A 49 -11.08 5.81 15.64
CA ARG A 49 -10.76 5.70 17.08
C ARG A 49 -9.61 4.72 17.34
N LYS A 50 -9.59 3.59 16.62
CA LYS A 50 -8.54 2.56 16.77
C LYS A 50 -7.19 2.97 16.17
N TYR A 51 -7.19 3.59 14.99
CA TYR A 51 -5.98 3.89 14.21
C TYR A 51 -5.61 5.38 14.20
N ARG A 52 -6.35 6.23 14.92
CA ARG A 52 -6.25 7.71 15.01
C ARG A 52 -6.51 8.48 13.71
N ALA A 53 -6.25 7.87 12.56
CA ALA A 53 -6.56 8.39 11.24
C ALA A 53 -6.90 7.26 10.27
N LEU A 54 -7.87 7.48 9.38
CA LEU A 54 -8.12 6.59 8.24
C LEU A 54 -6.93 6.56 7.26
N ASN A 55 -6.11 7.61 7.28
CA ASN A 55 -5.05 7.84 6.30
C ASN A 55 -3.89 6.84 6.36
N SER A 56 -3.72 6.10 7.46
CA SER A 56 -2.70 5.04 7.50
C SER A 56 -3.10 3.80 6.68
N LEU A 57 -4.38 3.70 6.27
CA LEU A 57 -4.93 2.56 5.53
C LEU A 57 -5.14 2.85 4.04
N LEU A 58 -4.85 4.06 3.55
CA LEU A 58 -5.04 4.37 2.14
C LEU A 58 -3.97 3.72 1.25
N THR A 59 -4.41 3.23 0.11
CA THR A 59 -3.57 2.67 -0.96
C THR A 59 -2.83 3.75 -1.75
N GLU A 60 -3.00 5.04 -1.44
CA GLU A 60 -2.39 6.16 -2.17
C GLU A 60 -0.87 6.02 -2.31
N THR A 61 -0.18 5.62 -1.23
CA THR A 61 1.28 5.37 -1.28
C THR A 61 1.61 4.21 -2.19
N TYR A 62 0.87 3.10 -2.07
CA TYR A 62 1.05 1.92 -2.92
C TYR A 62 0.80 2.24 -4.40
N GLU A 63 -0.30 2.94 -4.72
CA GLU A 63 -0.66 3.36 -6.07
C GLU A 63 0.39 4.29 -6.66
N THR A 64 0.91 5.20 -5.85
CA THR A 64 2.00 6.11 -6.24
C THR A 64 3.26 5.32 -6.57
N LEU A 65 3.69 4.42 -5.67
CA LEU A 65 4.86 3.56 -5.90
C LEU A 65 4.66 2.68 -7.15
N HIS A 66 3.52 2.02 -7.28
CA HIS A 66 3.21 1.20 -8.44
C HIS A 66 3.23 2.02 -9.74
N LYS A 67 2.69 3.23 -9.73
CA LYS A 67 2.75 4.15 -10.87
C LYS A 67 4.21 4.45 -11.25
N TYR A 68 5.05 4.83 -10.28
CA TYR A 68 6.42 5.25 -10.52
C TYR A 68 7.38 4.13 -10.90
N TYR A 69 7.30 3.00 -10.21
CA TYR A 69 8.27 1.90 -10.30
C TYR A 69 7.82 0.78 -11.24
N VAL A 70 6.53 0.67 -11.55
CA VAL A 70 6.01 -0.39 -12.43
C VAL A 70 5.41 0.21 -13.70
N LYS A 71 4.35 1.02 -13.61
CA LYS A 71 3.64 1.51 -14.80
C LYS A 71 4.53 2.37 -15.69
N ASN A 72 5.18 3.39 -15.15
CA ASN A 72 6.02 4.30 -15.94
C ASN A 72 7.15 3.57 -16.69
N PRO A 73 8.00 2.75 -16.05
CA PRO A 73 9.04 2.02 -16.77
C PRO A 73 8.47 0.95 -17.72
N TYR A 74 7.32 0.35 -17.40
CA TYR A 74 6.62 -0.55 -18.31
C TYR A 74 6.18 0.18 -19.60
N HIS A 75 5.56 1.36 -19.48
CA HIS A 75 5.17 2.18 -20.62
C HIS A 75 6.36 2.64 -21.47
N SER A 76 7.50 2.91 -20.84
CA SER A 76 8.74 3.27 -21.54
C SER A 76 9.52 2.06 -22.07
N SER A 77 9.05 0.83 -21.84
CA SER A 77 9.74 -0.39 -22.29
C SER A 77 9.44 -0.69 -23.76
N ASN A 78 10.39 -1.31 -24.46
CA ASN A 78 10.20 -1.77 -25.84
C ASN A 78 9.47 -3.12 -25.92
N ARG A 79 8.72 -3.51 -24.87
CA ARG A 79 7.99 -4.78 -24.71
C ARG A 79 8.80 -6.09 -24.88
N LYS A 80 10.10 -6.01 -25.16
CA LYS A 80 11.06 -7.13 -25.12
C LYS A 80 11.75 -7.17 -23.76
N GLU A 81 11.90 -8.33 -23.15
CA GLU A 81 12.54 -8.50 -21.82
C GLU A 81 12.04 -7.50 -20.76
N VAL A 82 10.72 -7.27 -20.69
CA VAL A 82 10.07 -6.20 -19.91
C VAL A 82 10.57 -6.13 -18.46
N MET A 83 10.66 -7.27 -17.78
CA MET A 83 11.08 -7.32 -16.38
C MET A 83 12.50 -6.77 -16.17
N LYS A 84 13.43 -7.15 -17.04
CA LYS A 84 14.82 -6.68 -16.98
C LYS A 84 14.91 -5.18 -17.29
N GLN A 85 14.10 -4.70 -18.24
CA GLN A 85 14.02 -3.27 -18.57
C GLN A 85 13.46 -2.44 -17.40
N ILE A 86 12.40 -2.93 -16.74
CA ILE A 86 11.82 -2.27 -15.56
C ILE A 86 12.87 -2.19 -14.44
N VAL A 87 13.50 -3.31 -14.09
CA VAL A 87 14.53 -3.35 -13.04
C VAL A 87 15.68 -2.40 -13.35
N ASN A 88 16.18 -2.41 -14.58
CA ASN A 88 17.27 -1.51 -14.99
C ASN A 88 16.84 -0.04 -15.03
N ALA A 89 15.59 0.27 -15.38
CA ALA A 89 15.06 1.64 -15.36
C ALA A 89 14.91 2.16 -13.94
N VAL A 90 14.49 1.32 -13.00
CA VAL A 90 14.41 1.66 -11.56
C VAL A 90 15.81 1.89 -10.99
N LYS A 91 16.75 0.95 -11.21
CA LYS A 91 18.14 1.07 -10.75
C LYS A 91 18.81 2.36 -11.25
N ARG A 92 18.65 2.71 -12.53
CA ARG A 92 19.21 3.96 -13.09
C ARG A 92 18.65 5.22 -12.42
N LYS A 93 17.38 5.22 -11.99
CA LYS A 93 16.76 6.36 -11.30
C LYS A 93 17.22 6.53 -9.86
N GLU A 94 17.63 5.46 -9.20
CA GLU A 94 18.18 5.52 -7.83
C GLU A 94 19.67 5.87 -7.82
N LEU A 95 20.42 5.44 -8.84
CA LEU A 95 21.85 5.73 -8.99
C LEU A 95 22.16 7.12 -9.55
N THR A 96 21.19 7.74 -10.25
CA THR A 96 21.34 9.14 -10.67
C THR A 96 20.91 10.04 -9.52
N PRO A 97 21.79 10.92 -9.00
CA PRO A 97 21.39 11.93 -8.04
C PRO A 97 20.51 12.91 -8.80
N SER A 98 19.21 12.65 -8.79
CA SER A 98 18.24 13.54 -9.39
C SER A 98 18.20 14.81 -8.53
N ASP A 99 18.51 15.97 -9.11
CA ASP A 99 18.28 17.32 -8.53
C ASP A 99 16.80 17.62 -8.19
N ARG A 100 15.96 16.59 -8.09
CA ARG A 100 14.68 16.71 -7.41
C ARG A 100 15.00 16.93 -5.94
N LYS A 101 14.79 18.16 -5.47
CA LYS A 101 14.64 18.49 -4.05
C LYS A 101 13.74 17.43 -3.41
N LEU A 102 14.35 16.38 -2.88
CA LEU A 102 13.72 15.37 -2.07
C LEU A 102 13.31 16.16 -0.84
N ILE A 103 12.02 16.49 -0.73
CA ILE A 103 11.51 17.16 0.46
C ILE A 103 11.71 16.15 1.58
N TYR A 104 12.83 16.29 2.30
CA TYR A 104 13.15 15.53 3.49
C TYR A 104 12.09 15.88 4.55
N ARG A 105 10.96 15.17 4.51
CA ARG A 105 10.11 15.08 5.69
C ARG A 105 10.81 14.09 6.61
N LYS A 106 11.16 14.50 7.83
CA LYS A 106 11.64 13.59 8.88
C LYS A 106 10.65 12.42 8.94
N THR A 107 11.03 11.26 8.42
CA THR A 107 10.17 10.08 8.41
C THR A 107 10.16 9.51 9.82
N THR A 108 9.12 9.82 10.59
CA THR A 108 8.80 9.14 11.85
C THR A 108 7.93 7.92 11.56
N GLY A 109 8.19 6.80 12.24
CA GLY A 109 7.43 5.55 12.07
C GLY A 109 7.82 4.75 10.82
N PHE A 110 6.82 4.23 10.09
CA PHE A 110 6.98 3.23 9.01
C PHE A 110 7.90 3.67 7.86
N GLY A 111 8.02 4.98 7.62
CA GLY A 111 8.94 5.51 6.62
C GLY A 111 10.41 5.16 6.90
N LYS A 112 10.83 5.10 8.18
CA LYS A 112 12.19 4.68 8.57
C LYS A 112 12.45 3.22 8.19
N PHE A 113 11.47 2.35 8.40
CA PHE A 113 11.55 0.93 8.08
C PHE A 113 11.72 0.67 6.57
N LEU A 114 11.07 1.48 5.73
CA LEU A 114 11.22 1.39 4.27
C LEU A 114 12.62 1.84 3.81
N TRP A 115 13.27 2.77 4.52
CA TRP A 115 14.65 3.17 4.22
C TRP A 115 15.70 2.13 4.65
N GLU A 116 15.39 1.31 5.66
CA GLU A 116 16.24 0.19 6.07
C GLU A 116 16.20 -0.98 5.05
N LEU A 117 15.16 -1.05 4.20
CA LEU A 117 15.04 -2.04 3.14
C LEU A 117 15.80 -1.61 1.88
N SER A 118 17.12 -1.79 1.88
CA SER A 118 17.96 -1.63 0.69
C SER A 118 17.54 -2.60 -0.44
N LEU A 119 17.44 -2.10 -1.68
CA LEU A 119 17.16 -2.94 -2.84
C LEU A 119 18.21 -4.04 -3.06
N ASP A 120 19.46 -3.80 -2.68
CA ASP A 120 20.53 -4.79 -2.77
C ASP A 120 20.32 -5.93 -1.75
N ALA A 121 19.80 -5.59 -0.56
CA ALA A 121 19.42 -6.58 0.46
C ALA A 121 18.22 -7.44 0.00
N ILE A 122 17.30 -6.85 -0.77
CA ILE A 122 16.17 -7.58 -1.38
C ILE A 122 16.66 -8.48 -2.52
N ASP A 123 17.52 -7.98 -3.41
CA ASP A 123 18.04 -8.74 -4.55
C ASP A 123 18.89 -9.94 -4.12
N THR A 124 19.72 -9.76 -3.08
CA THR A 124 20.49 -10.85 -2.46
C THR A 124 19.59 -11.91 -1.84
N LYS A 125 18.50 -11.52 -1.18
CA LYS A 125 17.53 -12.44 -0.56
C LYS A 125 16.68 -13.20 -1.59
N ILE A 126 16.35 -12.56 -2.72
CA ILE A 126 15.68 -13.23 -3.85
C ILE A 126 16.61 -14.26 -4.49
N LYS A 127 17.91 -13.94 -4.63
CA LYS A 127 18.92 -14.87 -5.16
C LYS A 127 19.13 -16.08 -4.26
N SER A 128 19.16 -15.90 -2.94
CA SER A 128 19.29 -17.03 -2.00
C SER A 128 18.08 -17.95 -2.04
N LEU A 129 16.86 -17.41 -2.11
CA LEU A 129 15.63 -18.20 -2.24
C LEU A 129 15.55 -19.00 -3.55
N LYS A 130 16.01 -18.41 -4.66
CA LYS A 130 16.10 -19.15 -5.94
C LYS A 130 17.13 -20.28 -5.88
N LYS A 131 18.17 -20.15 -5.06
CA LYS A 131 19.19 -21.18 -4.88
C LYS A 131 18.68 -22.35 -4.03
N SER A 132 17.84 -22.10 -3.02
CA SER A 132 17.24 -23.16 -2.20
C SER A 132 16.17 -23.96 -2.92
N ASN A 133 15.45 -23.35 -3.87
CA ASN A 133 14.40 -24.03 -4.64
C ASN A 133 14.92 -24.95 -5.76
N ASN A 134 16.23 -24.94 -6.03
CA ASN A 134 16.87 -25.82 -7.00
C ASN A 134 17.44 -27.11 -6.36
N LEU A 135 17.11 -27.42 -5.10
CA LEU A 135 17.37 -28.77 -4.58
C LEU A 135 16.47 -29.75 -5.35
N PRO A 136 16.99 -30.89 -5.84
CA PRO A 136 16.11 -31.95 -6.32
C PRO A 136 15.19 -32.33 -5.16
N HIS A 137 13.88 -32.27 -5.37
CA HIS A 137 12.92 -32.85 -4.45
C HIS A 137 13.31 -34.33 -4.27
N GLU A 138 13.88 -34.69 -3.12
CA GLU A 138 13.93 -36.08 -2.69
C GLU A 138 12.47 -36.51 -2.53
N ASN A 139 12.03 -37.41 -3.40
CA ASN A 139 10.72 -38.03 -3.33
C ASN A 139 10.65 -38.83 -2.03
N ILE A 140 10.12 -38.23 -0.96
CA ILE A 140 9.71 -38.94 0.24
C ILE A 140 8.35 -39.58 -0.06
N ILE A 141 8.38 -40.72 -0.75
CA ILE A 141 7.31 -41.71 -0.71
C ILE A 141 7.97 -43.03 -0.33
N GLU A 142 8.11 -43.28 0.96
CA GLU A 142 8.28 -44.63 1.49
C GLU A 142 7.81 -44.62 2.95
N GLY A 143 6.74 -45.37 3.25
CA GLY A 143 6.26 -45.55 4.61
C GLY A 143 4.77 -45.29 4.84
N LEU A 144 3.89 -45.85 4.00
CA LEU A 144 2.57 -46.28 4.45
C LEU A 144 2.39 -47.75 4.02
N SER A 145 2.76 -48.64 4.94
CA SER A 145 2.31 -50.04 5.00
C SER A 145 1.82 -50.29 6.42
#